data_AF-A0A368G6W7-F1
#
_entry.id   AF-A0A368G6W7-F1
#
_cell.length_a   1.000
_cell.length_b   1.000
_cell.length_c   1.000
_cell.angle_alpha   90.00
_cell.angle_beta   90.00
_cell.angle_gamma   90.00
#
_symmetry.space_group_name_H-M   'P 1'
#
loop_
_entity.id
_entity.type
_entity.pdbx_description
1 polymer ?
#
loop_
_entity_poly.entity_id
_entity_poly.type
_entity_poly.pdbx_seq_one_letter_code
_entity_poly.pdbx_strand_id
1 'polypeptide(L)'
;MFSRRHMRAMFERLAHSSIMRLSESSMEKLFDLTLMMTKYQIQSVVMPEQILTVTMNHLSGMRRIAKQEDDIQELIRNAHAMFLMLYGPVPVTEWNLIRHQMLNFFQDCRVKVSVLLRDEKQFDDGHFVYLPQKDPIELPPDVETPGVTKYYENGEFVKSTQWPVTRTYIPLQNTESRNLDAEVRSTTLGISIFTNEMSVNVSAWHLGGGLHSESAG
;
A
#
# COMPACT_ATOMS: atom_id res chain seq x y z
N MET A 1 21.89 -9.65 -3.49
CA MET A 1 20.44 -9.57 -3.18
C MET A 1 20.30 -9.23 -1.70
N PHE A 2 19.53 -8.21 -1.32
CA PHE A 2 19.30 -7.86 0.09
C PHE A 2 18.56 -9.01 0.79
N SER A 3 19.04 -9.45 1.95
CA SER A 3 18.37 -10.49 2.74
C SER A 3 17.37 -9.87 3.72
N ARG A 4 16.35 -10.64 4.14
CA ARG A 4 15.39 -10.19 5.17
C ARG A 4 16.09 -9.77 6.47
N ARG A 5 17.15 -10.49 6.86
CA ARG A 5 17.98 -10.16 8.03
C ARG A 5 18.65 -8.79 7.90
N HIS A 6 19.23 -8.48 6.73
CA HIS A 6 19.84 -7.17 6.50
C HIS A 6 18.80 -6.06 6.50
N MET A 7 17.62 -6.28 5.88
CA MET A 7 16.53 -5.30 5.89
C MET A 7 16.02 -5.02 7.32
N ARG A 8 15.84 -6.07 8.14
CA ARG A 8 15.45 -5.93 9.55
C ARG A 8 16.47 -5.12 10.34
N ALA A 9 17.76 -5.42 10.20
CA ALA A 9 18.82 -4.69 10.89
C ALA A 9 18.88 -3.20 10.48
N MET A 10 18.67 -2.88 9.20
CA MET A 10 18.57 -1.48 8.75
C MET A 10 17.33 -0.79 9.32
N PHE A 11 16.18 -1.47 9.30
CA PHE A 11 14.93 -0.94 9.84
C PHE A 11 15.01 -0.66 11.33
N GLU A 12 15.65 -1.55 12.10
CA GLU A 12 15.92 -1.35 13.53
C GLU A 12 16.83 -0.14 13.77
N ARG A 13 17.92 0.00 13.01
CA ARG A 13 18.79 1.18 13.10
C ARG A 13 18.05 2.49 12.78
N LEU A 14 17.12 2.47 11.83
CA LEU A 14 16.29 3.63 11.51
C LEU A 14 15.31 3.95 12.65
N ALA A 15 14.58 2.95 13.17
CA ALA A 15 13.63 3.17 14.26
C ALA A 15 14.33 3.69 15.53
N HIS A 16 15.50 3.15 15.85
CA HIS A 16 16.30 3.54 17.01
C HIS A 16 17.17 4.80 16.76
N SER A 17 17.10 5.42 15.58
CA SER A 17 17.65 6.78 15.40
C SER A 17 16.82 7.83 16.14
N SER A 18 15.58 7.50 16.49
CA SER A 18 14.73 8.33 17.34
C SER A 18 15.06 8.16 18.83
N ILE A 19 14.67 9.13 19.65
CA ILE A 19 14.79 9.03 21.11
C ILE A 19 13.90 7.90 21.67
N MET A 20 12.81 7.55 20.97
CA MET A 20 11.92 6.46 21.36
C MET A 20 12.59 5.10 21.14
N ARG A 21 12.76 4.35 22.23
CA ARG A 21 13.28 2.98 22.18
C ARG A 21 12.13 2.00 22.29
N LEU A 22 11.99 1.14 21.29
CA LEU A 22 11.03 0.04 21.29
C LEU A 22 11.65 -1.19 21.98
N SER A 23 10.80 -2.01 22.60
CA SER A 23 11.21 -3.36 23.02
C SER A 23 11.47 -4.24 21.80
N GLU A 24 12.26 -5.30 21.95
CA GLU A 24 12.52 -6.26 20.86
C GLU A 24 11.21 -6.82 20.28
N SER A 25 10.26 -7.17 21.15
CA SER A 25 8.94 -7.67 20.73
C SER A 25 8.13 -6.63 19.95
N SER A 26 8.17 -5.36 20.38
CA SER A 26 7.50 -4.26 19.67
C SER A 26 8.16 -3.97 18.32
N MET A 27 9.49 -4.04 18.26
CA MET A 27 10.28 -3.80 17.06
C MET A 27 10.02 -4.87 15.99
N GLU A 28 9.90 -6.13 16.41
CA GLU A 28 9.52 -7.25 15.54
C GLU A 28 8.13 -7.06 14.93
N LYS A 29 7.13 -6.75 15.77
CA LYS A 29 5.75 -6.50 15.30
C LYS A 29 5.68 -5.32 14.33
N LEU A 30 6.44 -4.26 14.59
CA LEU A 30 6.52 -3.10 13.71
C LEU A 30 7.13 -3.48 12.35
N PHE A 31 8.23 -4.24 12.35
CA PHE A 31 8.85 -4.71 11.13
C PHE A 31 7.90 -5.60 10.31
N ASP A 32 7.24 -6.56 10.95
CA ASP A 32 6.29 -7.46 10.27
C ASP A 32 5.09 -6.69 9.70
N LEU A 33 4.58 -5.69 10.44
CA LEU A 33 3.52 -4.81 9.96
C LEU A 33 3.96 -4.04 8.70
N THR A 34 5.13 -3.37 8.74
CA THR A 34 5.65 -2.62 7.59
C THR A 34 5.91 -3.53 6.39
N LEU A 35 6.47 -4.72 6.64
CA LEU A 35 6.77 -5.72 5.62
C LEU A 35 5.49 -6.22 4.95
N MET A 36 4.48 -6.62 5.73
CA MET A 36 3.22 -7.13 5.22
C MET A 36 2.40 -6.05 4.51
N MET A 37 2.39 -4.80 5.03
CA MET A 37 1.71 -3.70 4.35
C MET A 37 2.38 -3.35 3.01
N THR A 38 3.71 -3.35 2.96
CA THR A 38 4.43 -3.12 1.69
C THR A 38 4.16 -4.26 0.71
N LYS A 39 4.21 -5.51 1.17
CA LYS A 39 3.85 -6.68 0.35
C LYS A 39 2.44 -6.53 -0.21
N TYR A 40 1.46 -6.21 0.63
CA TYR A 40 0.07 -6.01 0.21
C TYR A 40 -0.03 -4.93 -0.89
N GLN A 41 0.60 -3.78 -0.69
CA GLN A 41 0.56 -2.69 -1.69
C GLN A 41 1.16 -3.12 -3.04
N ILE A 42 2.33 -3.75 -3.04
CA ILE A 42 3.00 -4.20 -4.29
C ILE A 42 2.23 -5.33 -4.98
N GLN A 43 1.58 -6.18 -4.20
CA GLN A 43 0.78 -7.27 -4.74
C GLN A 43 -0.55 -6.76 -5.31
N SER A 44 -1.13 -5.72 -4.73
CA SER A 44 -2.46 -5.19 -5.08
C SER A 44 -2.45 -4.15 -6.19
N VAL A 45 -1.29 -3.72 -6.72
CA VAL A 45 -1.27 -2.84 -7.89
C VAL A 45 -1.89 -3.53 -9.12
N VAL A 46 -2.69 -2.79 -9.88
CA VAL A 46 -3.30 -3.22 -11.14
C VAL A 46 -2.25 -3.20 -12.25
N MET A 47 -1.53 -2.08 -12.38
CA MET A 47 -0.43 -1.86 -13.32
C MET A 47 0.91 -1.87 -12.57
N PRO A 48 1.96 -2.54 -13.07
CA PRO A 48 3.25 -2.62 -12.36
C PRO A 48 3.92 -1.25 -12.19
N GLU A 49 3.70 -0.30 -13.09
CA GLU A 49 4.18 1.09 -13.00
C GLU A 49 3.57 1.84 -11.81
N GLN A 50 2.42 1.39 -11.28
CA GLN A 50 1.86 1.97 -10.06
C GLN A 50 2.78 1.76 -8.85
N ILE A 51 3.81 0.90 -8.90
CA ILE A 51 4.86 0.86 -7.86
C ILE A 51 5.57 2.22 -7.74
N LEU A 52 5.77 2.92 -8.86
CA LEU A 52 6.23 4.30 -8.87
C LEU A 52 5.26 5.17 -8.07
N THR A 53 3.97 5.11 -8.41
CA THR A 53 2.89 5.87 -7.75
C THR A 53 2.79 5.58 -6.26
N VAL A 54 2.88 4.30 -5.85
CA VAL A 54 2.92 3.89 -4.44
C VAL A 54 4.07 4.59 -3.75
N THR A 55 5.26 4.58 -4.33
CA THR A 55 6.42 5.27 -3.75
C THR A 55 6.19 6.79 -3.66
N MET A 56 5.58 7.41 -4.67
CA MET A 56 5.23 8.84 -4.63
C MET A 56 4.21 9.14 -3.51
N ASN A 57 3.23 8.26 -3.30
CA ASN A 57 2.25 8.39 -2.23
C ASN A 57 2.92 8.32 -0.84
N HIS A 58 3.94 7.46 -0.67
CA HIS A 58 4.75 7.42 0.56
C HIS A 58 5.53 8.73 0.75
N LEU A 59 6.18 9.25 -0.29
CA LEU A 59 6.92 10.53 -0.21
C LEU A 59 5.99 11.70 0.16
N SER A 60 4.81 11.79 -0.47
CA SER A 60 3.78 12.76 -0.07
C SER A 60 3.34 12.57 1.38
N GLY A 61 3.25 11.32 1.86
CA GLY A 61 2.96 11.00 3.25
C GLY A 61 4.02 11.52 4.22
N MET A 62 5.30 11.25 3.95
CA MET A 62 6.40 11.77 4.75
C MET A 62 6.42 13.30 4.76
N ARG A 63 6.13 13.91 3.61
CA ARG A 63 6.05 15.38 3.48
C ARG A 63 4.94 15.97 4.35
N ARG A 64 3.79 15.31 4.45
CA ARG A 64 2.71 15.70 5.36
C ARG A 64 3.09 15.55 6.83
N ILE A 65 3.84 14.52 7.19
CA ILE A 65 4.33 14.31 8.56
C ILE A 65 5.33 15.41 8.95
N ALA A 66 6.27 15.74 8.07
CA ALA A 66 7.32 16.73 8.31
C ALA A 66 6.93 18.16 7.89
N LYS A 67 5.64 18.53 7.95
CA LYS A 67 5.09 19.76 7.35
C LYS A 67 5.78 21.05 7.82
N GLN A 68 6.32 21.07 9.04
CA GLN A 68 6.92 22.25 9.68
C GLN A 68 8.45 22.34 9.46
N GLU A 69 9.08 21.34 8.84
CA GLU A 69 10.53 21.20 8.77
C GLU A 69 11.03 21.45 7.33
N ASP A 70 11.35 22.70 7.00
CA ASP A 70 11.70 23.13 5.63
C ASP A 70 12.88 22.34 5.03
N ASP A 71 13.91 22.05 5.83
CA ASP A 71 15.06 21.26 5.39
C ASP A 71 14.65 19.83 4.98
N ILE A 72 13.70 19.23 5.71
CA ILE A 72 13.17 17.90 5.38
C ILE A 72 12.28 17.97 4.14
N GLN A 73 11.48 19.04 3.98
CA GLN A 73 10.67 19.25 2.78
C GLN A 73 11.54 19.30 1.51
N GLU A 74 12.67 20.00 1.56
CA GLU A 74 13.65 20.07 0.47
C GLU A 74 14.25 18.69 0.18
N LEU A 75 14.68 17.95 1.21
CA LEU A 75 15.20 16.60 1.03
C LEU A 75 14.18 15.65 0.38
N ILE A 76 12.91 15.73 0.76
CA ILE A 76 11.84 14.91 0.16
C ILE A 76 11.61 15.30 -1.31
N ARG A 77 11.64 16.59 -1.64
CA ARG A 77 11.52 17.06 -3.03
C ARG A 77 12.70 16.58 -3.88
N ASN A 78 13.91 16.60 -3.35
CA ASN A 78 15.09 16.07 -4.04
C ASN A 78 15.00 14.55 -4.24
N ALA A 79 14.60 13.80 -3.20
CA ALA A 79 14.38 12.35 -3.32
C ALA A 79 13.32 12.02 -4.38
N HIS A 80 12.23 12.77 -4.42
CA HIS A 80 11.19 12.64 -5.45
C HIS A 80 11.73 12.90 -6.85
N ALA A 81 12.47 13.99 -7.06
CA ALA A 81 13.06 14.33 -8.35
C ALA A 81 14.04 13.25 -8.81
N MET A 82 14.91 12.77 -7.92
CA MET A 82 15.84 11.67 -8.22
C MET A 82 15.11 10.39 -8.59
N PHE A 83 14.05 10.04 -7.87
CA PHE A 83 13.29 8.82 -8.12
C PHE A 83 12.55 8.88 -9.45
N LEU A 84 11.93 10.02 -9.79
CA LEU A 84 11.30 10.22 -11.11
C LEU A 84 12.31 10.23 -12.25
N MET A 85 13.48 10.82 -12.04
CA MET A 85 14.54 10.81 -13.06
C MET A 85 15.03 9.40 -13.35
N LEU A 86 15.17 8.57 -12.31
CA LEU A 86 15.67 7.20 -12.44
C LEU A 86 14.61 6.22 -12.97
N TYR A 87 13.39 6.28 -12.44
CA TYR A 87 12.35 5.28 -12.68
C TYR A 87 11.24 5.75 -13.62
N GLY A 88 11.11 7.05 -13.88
CA GLY A 88 10.11 7.59 -14.80
C GLY A 88 10.23 7.11 -16.26
N PRO A 89 11.45 6.88 -16.80
CA PRO A 89 11.64 6.34 -18.15
C PRO A 89 11.55 4.81 -18.25
N VAL A 90 11.42 4.09 -17.14
CA VAL A 90 11.47 2.62 -17.10
C VAL A 90 10.23 2.04 -17.82
N PRO A 91 10.39 1.11 -18.77
CA PRO A 91 9.29 0.52 -19.50
C PRO A 91 8.49 -0.48 -18.65
N VAL A 92 7.24 -0.75 -19.05
CA VAL A 92 6.33 -1.69 -18.38
C VAL A 92 6.93 -3.09 -18.16
N THR A 93 7.77 -3.56 -19.09
CA THR A 93 8.43 -4.86 -19.01
C THR A 93 9.43 -4.91 -17.85
N GLU A 94 10.22 -3.85 -17.66
CA GLU A 94 11.14 -3.72 -16.54
C GLU A 94 10.40 -3.51 -15.22
N TRP A 95 9.30 -2.75 -15.22
CA TRP A 95 8.43 -2.64 -14.04
C TRP A 95 7.86 -3.98 -13.59
N ASN A 96 7.47 -4.84 -14.54
CA ASN A 96 7.07 -6.21 -14.23
C ASN A 96 8.21 -7.02 -13.59
N LEU A 97 9.44 -6.88 -14.10
CA LEU A 97 10.60 -7.55 -13.53
C LEU A 97 10.89 -7.05 -12.10
N ILE A 98 10.83 -5.73 -11.87
CA ILE A 98 10.98 -5.12 -10.54
C ILE A 98 9.90 -5.68 -9.59
N ARG A 99 8.63 -5.67 -10.01
CA ARG A 99 7.52 -6.23 -9.23
C ARG A 99 7.77 -7.69 -8.87
N HIS A 100 8.20 -8.50 -9.84
CA HIS A 100 8.50 -9.90 -9.63
C HIS A 100 9.62 -10.10 -8.59
N GLN A 101 10.72 -9.35 -8.69
CA GLN A 101 11.82 -9.42 -7.73
C GLN A 101 11.39 -9.01 -6.32
N MET A 102 10.57 -7.96 -6.19
CA MET A 102 10.00 -7.53 -4.91
C MET A 102 9.09 -8.61 -4.31
N LEU A 103 8.20 -9.19 -5.11
CA LEU A 103 7.31 -10.25 -4.64
C LEU A 103 8.08 -11.52 -4.25
N ASN A 104 9.17 -11.85 -4.95
CA ASN A 104 10.07 -12.94 -4.56
C ASN A 104 10.74 -12.68 -3.20
N PHE A 105 11.10 -11.43 -2.90
CA PHE A 105 11.62 -11.07 -1.58
C PHE A 105 10.58 -11.29 -0.47
N PHE A 106 9.29 -11.06 -0.76
CA PHE A 106 8.18 -11.24 0.18
C PHE A 106 7.61 -12.66 0.23
N GLN A 107 8.26 -13.63 -0.43
CA GLN A 107 7.86 -15.03 -0.38
C GLN A 107 7.85 -15.54 1.07
N ASP A 108 6.84 -16.34 1.37
CA ASP A 108 6.59 -16.93 2.69
C ASP A 108 6.44 -15.95 3.86
N CYS A 109 6.34 -14.64 3.60
CA CYS A 109 5.88 -13.67 4.59
C CYS A 109 4.35 -13.77 4.70
N ARG A 110 3.85 -14.35 5.81
CA ARG A 110 2.41 -14.63 6.05
C ARG A 110 1.94 -14.19 7.43
N VAL A 111 2.46 -13.08 7.93
CA VAL A 111 2.07 -12.55 9.23
C VAL A 111 0.68 -11.93 9.16
N LYS A 112 -0.14 -12.19 10.18
CA LYS A 112 -1.49 -11.62 10.30
C LYS A 112 -1.43 -10.16 10.70
N VAL A 113 -2.12 -9.30 9.95
CA VAL A 113 -2.21 -7.87 10.20
C VAL A 113 -3.65 -7.53 10.55
N SER A 114 -3.88 -7.06 11.78
CA SER A 114 -5.22 -6.83 12.33
C SER A 114 -6.09 -5.93 11.46
N VAL A 115 -5.53 -4.83 10.93
CA VAL A 115 -6.25 -3.92 10.01
C VAL A 115 -6.64 -4.60 8.71
N LEU A 116 -5.81 -5.48 8.15
CA LEU A 116 -6.14 -6.20 6.91
C LEU A 116 -7.17 -7.31 7.14
N LEU A 117 -7.12 -7.99 8.29
CA LEU A 117 -8.15 -8.97 8.68
C LEU A 117 -9.51 -8.29 8.87
N ARG A 118 -9.54 -7.17 9.61
CA ARG A 118 -10.76 -6.38 9.86
C ARG A 118 -11.37 -5.84 8.57
N ASP A 119 -10.53 -5.38 7.64
CA ASP A 119 -10.96 -4.87 6.34
C ASP A 119 -11.28 -5.99 5.32
N GLU A 120 -11.27 -7.27 5.73
CA GLU A 120 -11.49 -8.44 4.85
C GLU A 120 -10.51 -8.53 3.66
N LYS A 121 -9.31 -7.95 3.80
CA LYS A 121 -8.22 -7.99 2.81
C LYS A 121 -7.25 -9.15 3.04
N GLN A 122 -7.36 -9.81 4.19
CA GLN A 122 -6.54 -10.95 4.58
C GLN A 122 -7.43 -12.04 5.20
N PHE A 123 -7.09 -13.30 4.97
CA PHE A 123 -7.66 -14.47 5.62
C PHE A 123 -6.94 -14.78 6.94
N ASP A 124 -7.58 -15.57 7.82
CA ASP A 124 -7.02 -15.96 9.12
C ASP A 124 -5.76 -16.83 9.03
N ASP A 125 -5.47 -17.39 7.86
CA ASP A 125 -4.25 -18.14 7.53
C ASP A 125 -3.08 -17.24 7.07
N GLY A 126 -3.31 -15.92 7.01
CA GLY A 126 -2.33 -14.92 6.61
C GLY A 126 -2.25 -14.65 5.10
N HIS A 127 -3.01 -15.37 4.26
CA HIS A 127 -3.08 -15.08 2.83
C HIS A 127 -3.91 -13.82 2.56
N PHE A 128 -3.53 -13.04 1.54
CA PHE A 128 -4.33 -11.91 1.09
C PHE A 128 -5.52 -12.38 0.25
N VAL A 129 -6.63 -11.67 0.36
CA VAL A 129 -7.82 -11.89 -0.47
C VAL A 129 -7.55 -11.31 -1.85
N TYR A 130 -7.38 -12.18 -2.84
CA TYR A 130 -7.27 -11.77 -4.23
C TYR A 130 -8.66 -11.66 -4.84
N LEU A 131 -8.97 -10.53 -5.49
CA LEU A 131 -10.27 -10.26 -6.12
C LEU A 131 -11.44 -10.25 -5.10
N PRO A 132 -11.50 -9.24 -4.21
CA PRO A 132 -12.57 -9.11 -3.23
C PRO A 132 -13.95 -9.18 -3.90
N GLN A 133 -14.91 -9.88 -3.26
CA GLN A 133 -16.23 -10.08 -3.85
C GLN A 133 -17.11 -8.83 -3.83
N LYS A 134 -16.86 -7.95 -2.85
CA LYS A 134 -17.67 -6.77 -2.56
C LYS A 134 -17.30 -5.56 -3.41
N ASP A 135 -16.06 -5.52 -3.90
CA ASP A 135 -15.53 -4.40 -4.66
C ASP A 135 -15.44 -4.75 -6.16
N PRO A 136 -15.67 -3.78 -7.05
CA PRO A 136 -15.40 -3.96 -8.48
C PRO A 136 -13.92 -4.31 -8.72
N ILE A 137 -13.66 -5.14 -9.73
CA ILE A 137 -12.30 -5.44 -10.19
C ILE A 137 -11.87 -4.36 -11.17
N GLU A 138 -10.82 -3.62 -10.83
CA GLU A 138 -10.18 -2.67 -11.74
C GLU A 138 -9.38 -3.42 -12.82
N LEU A 139 -9.61 -3.06 -14.08
CA LEU A 139 -8.88 -3.58 -15.22
C LEU A 139 -7.87 -2.54 -15.72
N PRO A 140 -6.68 -2.97 -16.15
CA PRO A 140 -5.75 -2.13 -16.90
C PRO A 140 -6.43 -1.40 -18.08
N PRO A 141 -5.85 -0.27 -18.52
CA PRO A 141 -6.22 0.31 -19.81
C PRO A 141 -6.14 -0.74 -20.92
N ASP A 142 -7.06 -0.64 -21.88
CA ASP A 142 -7.11 -1.50 -23.08
C ASP A 142 -7.37 -3.00 -22.83
N VAL A 143 -7.72 -3.39 -21.60
CA VAL A 143 -8.16 -4.75 -21.29
C VAL A 143 -9.68 -4.86 -21.40
N GLU A 144 -10.13 -5.79 -22.25
CA GLU A 144 -11.55 -6.09 -22.40
C GLU A 144 -12.09 -6.82 -21.16
N THR A 145 -13.33 -6.49 -20.79
CA THR A 145 -14.01 -7.20 -19.70
C THR A 145 -14.12 -8.69 -20.03
N PRO A 146 -13.79 -9.59 -19.08
CA PRO A 146 -13.97 -11.03 -19.27
C PRO A 146 -15.41 -11.41 -19.65
N GLY A 147 -15.56 -12.57 -20.29
CA GLY A 147 -16.87 -13.13 -20.62
C GLY A 147 -17.31 -12.95 -22.08
N VAL A 148 -16.52 -12.31 -22.94
CA VAL A 148 -16.80 -12.24 -24.38
C VAL A 148 -15.91 -13.23 -25.13
N THR A 149 -16.52 -14.09 -25.96
CA THR A 149 -15.80 -14.86 -26.97
C THR A 149 -16.07 -14.25 -28.35
N LYS A 150 -15.02 -13.92 -29.11
CA LYS A 150 -15.13 -13.39 -30.48
C LYS A 150 -14.72 -14.48 -31.49
N TYR A 151 -15.50 -14.63 -32.55
CA TYR A 151 -15.28 -15.60 -33.62
C TYR A 151 -14.85 -14.86 -34.88
N TYR A 152 -13.78 -15.34 -35.52
CA TYR A 152 -13.23 -14.78 -36.75
C TYR A 152 -13.15 -15.87 -37.82
N GLU A 153 -13.51 -15.55 -39.05
CA GLU A 153 -13.35 -16.41 -40.23
C GLU A 153 -12.57 -15.62 -41.28
N ASN A 154 -11.51 -16.22 -41.84
CA ASN A 154 -10.60 -15.55 -42.79
C ASN A 154 -10.04 -14.20 -42.31
N GLY A 155 -9.92 -14.00 -40.99
CA GLY A 155 -9.44 -12.76 -40.38
C GLY A 155 -10.51 -11.69 -40.16
N GLU A 156 -11.75 -11.92 -40.60
CA GLU A 156 -12.87 -11.01 -40.39
C GLU A 156 -13.72 -11.44 -39.20
N PHE A 157 -14.20 -10.45 -38.44
CA PHE A 157 -15.10 -10.70 -37.31
C PHE A 157 -16.45 -11.21 -37.83
N VAL A 158 -16.90 -12.35 -37.30
CA VAL A 158 -18.17 -12.97 -37.69
C VAL A 158 -19.25 -12.75 -36.63
N LYS A 159 -18.94 -13.08 -35.37
CA LYS A 159 -19.87 -12.97 -34.26
C LYS A 159 -19.16 -12.96 -32.91
N SER A 160 -19.91 -12.63 -31.87
CA SER A 160 -19.47 -12.80 -30.48
C SER A 160 -20.51 -13.54 -29.64
N THR A 161 -20.08 -14.10 -28.52
CA THR A 161 -20.95 -14.71 -27.51
C THR A 161 -20.56 -14.18 -26.14
N GLN A 162 -21.57 -13.80 -25.34
CA GLN A 162 -21.40 -13.31 -23.98
C GLN A 162 -21.71 -14.42 -22.99
N TRP A 163 -20.81 -14.63 -22.04
CA TRP A 163 -20.95 -15.53 -20.91
C TRP A 163 -21.33 -14.74 -19.66
N PRO A 164 -22.11 -15.35 -18.75
CA PRO A 164 -22.40 -14.74 -17.46
C PRO A 164 -21.10 -14.54 -16.67
N VAL A 165 -20.93 -13.35 -16.10
CA VAL A 165 -19.79 -13.04 -15.24
C VAL A 165 -20.26 -12.68 -13.85
N THR A 166 -19.62 -13.25 -12.83
CA THR A 166 -20.01 -13.14 -11.42
C THR A 166 -19.43 -11.91 -10.72
N ARG A 167 -18.74 -11.04 -11.46
CA ARG A 167 -17.99 -9.90 -10.94
C ARG A 167 -18.25 -8.67 -11.80
N THR A 168 -18.25 -7.52 -11.14
CA THR A 168 -18.25 -6.22 -11.81
C THR A 168 -16.81 -5.85 -12.14
N TYR A 169 -16.55 -5.45 -13.38
CA TYR A 169 -15.27 -4.92 -13.80
C TYR A 169 -15.42 -3.45 -14.15
N ILE A 170 -14.43 -2.66 -13.78
CA ILE A 170 -14.37 -1.24 -14.11
C ILE A 170 -13.02 -0.93 -14.75
N PRO A 171 -12.96 -0.03 -15.74
CA PRO A 171 -11.69 0.45 -16.26
C PRO A 171 -10.98 1.25 -15.18
N LEU A 172 -9.67 1.05 -15.04
CA LEU A 172 -8.82 1.87 -14.18
C LEU A 172 -8.88 3.33 -14.64
N GLN A 173 -9.26 4.25 -13.75
CA GLN A 173 -9.19 5.68 -14.04
C GLN A 173 -7.74 6.16 -13.93
N ASN A 174 -7.05 6.25 -15.07
CA ASN A 174 -5.63 6.55 -15.10
C ASN A 174 -5.35 8.06 -14.98
N THR A 175 -5.45 8.62 -13.78
CA THR A 175 -4.91 9.95 -13.50
C THR A 175 -3.40 9.86 -13.28
N GLU A 176 -2.61 10.05 -14.34
CA GLU A 176 -1.15 10.07 -14.25
C GLU A 176 -0.62 11.41 -13.71
N SER A 177 -0.77 11.63 -12.41
CA SER A 177 -0.10 12.75 -11.75
C SER A 177 1.19 12.29 -11.08
N ARG A 178 2.32 12.78 -11.61
CA ARG A 178 3.66 12.59 -11.04
C ARG A 178 4.06 13.72 -10.08
N ASN A 179 3.15 14.66 -9.80
CA ASN A 179 3.41 15.76 -8.87
C ASN A 179 3.32 15.27 -7.42
N LEU A 180 4.21 15.72 -6.53
CA LEU A 180 4.16 15.49 -5.08
C LEU A 180 2.86 15.96 -4.43
N ASP A 181 2.28 17.06 -4.92
CA ASP A 181 1.08 17.71 -4.38
C ASP A 181 -0.20 17.22 -5.04
N ALA A 182 -0.13 16.16 -5.84
CA ALA A 182 -1.30 15.58 -6.47
C ALA A 182 -2.28 15.03 -5.42
N GLU A 183 -3.54 15.47 -5.50
CA GLU A 183 -4.64 14.93 -4.68
C GLU A 183 -5.05 13.53 -5.14
N VAL A 184 -4.99 13.28 -6.46
CA VAL A 184 -5.37 12.02 -7.09
C VAL A 184 -4.23 11.53 -7.98
N ARG A 185 -3.94 10.23 -7.91
CA ARG A 185 -3.00 9.51 -8.77
C ARG A 185 -3.63 8.20 -9.26
N SER A 186 -2.92 7.46 -10.09
CA SER A 186 -3.37 6.18 -10.66
C SER A 186 -3.67 5.09 -9.63
N THR A 187 -3.31 5.25 -8.35
CA THR A 187 -3.74 4.38 -7.25
C THR A 187 -3.70 5.11 -5.91
N THR A 188 -4.55 4.69 -4.97
CA THR A 188 -4.53 5.13 -3.56
C THR A 188 -3.57 4.30 -2.69
N LEU A 189 -3.03 3.20 -3.22
CA LEU A 189 -2.03 2.39 -2.52
C LEU A 189 -0.80 3.24 -2.17
N GLY A 190 -0.25 3.05 -0.97
CA GLY A 190 0.86 3.86 -0.46
C GLY A 190 0.42 5.12 0.30
N ILE A 191 -0.87 5.45 0.31
CA ILE A 191 -1.43 6.37 1.30
C ILE A 191 -1.52 5.64 2.65
N SER A 192 -1.32 6.36 3.75
CA SER A 192 -1.40 5.79 5.10
C SER A 192 -2.79 5.21 5.34
N ILE A 193 -2.84 3.97 5.80
CA ILE A 193 -4.09 3.28 6.18
C ILE A 193 -4.72 3.84 7.46
N PHE A 194 -3.95 4.64 8.20
CA PHE A 194 -4.36 5.21 9.50
C PHE A 194 -5.03 6.59 9.36
N THR A 195 -5.15 7.15 8.15
CA THR A 195 -5.79 8.46 7.96
C THR A 195 -7.26 8.46 8.35
N ASN A 196 -7.95 7.32 8.25
CA ASN A 196 -9.32 7.17 8.76
C ASN A 196 -9.40 6.85 10.26
N GLU A 197 -8.29 6.51 10.91
CA GLU A 197 -8.24 6.14 12.34
C GLU A 197 -7.92 7.32 13.28
N MET A 198 -7.83 8.57 12.79
CA MET A 198 -7.64 9.77 13.63
C MET A 198 -8.84 10.12 14.54
N SER A 199 -9.76 9.18 14.78
CA SER A 199 -10.71 9.21 15.89
C SER A 199 -10.38 8.18 16.98
N VAL A 200 -9.10 7.93 17.26
CA VAL A 200 -8.74 7.31 18.55
C VAL A 200 -9.07 8.32 19.65
N ASN A 201 -10.21 8.13 20.29
CA ASN A 201 -10.70 8.92 21.40
C ASN A 201 -9.75 8.72 22.60
N VAL A 202 -8.78 9.63 22.76
CA VAL A 202 -7.79 9.60 23.86
C VAL A 202 -8.44 9.87 25.24
N SER A 203 -9.75 10.14 25.29
CA SER A 203 -10.47 10.48 26.53
C SER A 203 -10.62 9.33 27.54
N ALA A 204 -10.29 8.09 27.19
CA ALA A 204 -10.46 6.95 28.10
C ALA A 204 -9.36 6.78 29.18
N TRP A 205 -8.29 7.58 29.17
CA TRP A 205 -7.17 7.42 30.11
C TRP A 205 -7.12 8.44 31.27
N HIS A 206 -8.12 9.32 31.41
CA HIS A 206 -8.08 10.37 32.46
C HIS A 206 -9.19 10.37 33.51
N LEU A 207 -10.00 9.32 33.65
CA LEU A 207 -11.00 9.26 34.73
C LEU A 207 -10.97 7.90 35.43
N GLY A 208 -10.00 7.72 36.31
CA GLY A 208 -9.86 6.54 37.17
C GLY A 208 -8.91 6.79 38.34
N GLY A 209 -9.09 7.89 39.06
CA GLY A 209 -8.21 8.28 40.16
C GLY A 209 -8.74 9.44 40.99
N GLY A 210 -10.01 9.38 41.38
CA GLY A 210 -10.62 10.32 42.33
C GLY A 210 -10.61 9.71 43.73
N LEU A 211 -9.74 10.20 44.59
CA LEU A 211 -9.69 9.91 46.03
C LEU A 211 -11.03 10.23 46.69
N HIS A 212 -11.64 9.23 47.32
CA HIS A 212 -12.68 9.45 48.34
C HIS A 212 -12.00 9.95 49.61
N SER A 213 -12.21 11.23 49.92
CA SER A 213 -12.02 11.79 51.26
C SER A 213 -13.36 11.75 52.00
N GLU A 214 -13.51 10.83 52.93
CA GLU A 214 -14.55 10.88 53.96
C GLU A 214 -14.11 11.83 55.08
N SER A 215 -14.92 12.85 55.37
CA SER A 215 -14.97 13.46 56.69
C SER A 215 -16.30 14.18 56.94
N ALA A 216 -16.96 13.74 58.03
CA ALA A 216 -17.87 14.46 58.92
C ALA A 216 -19.29 14.82 58.44
N GLY A 217 -20.24 14.13 59.06
CA GLY A 217 -21.68 14.39 59.12
C GLY A 217 -22.35 13.31 59.95
#